data_AF-A0A1V4RQT2-F1
#
_entry.id   AF-A0A1V4RQT2-F1
#
_cell.length_a   1.000
_cell.length_b   1.000
_cell.length_c   1.000
_cell.angle_alpha   90.00
_cell.angle_beta   90.00
_cell.angle_gamma   90.00
#
_symmetry.space_group_name_H-M   'P 1'
#
loop_
_entity.id
_entity.type
_entity.pdbx_description
1 polymer ?
#
loop_
_entity_poly.entity_id
_entity_poly.type
_entity_poly.pdbx_seq_one_letter_code
_entity_poly.pdbx_strand_id
1 'polypeptide(L)'
;MNNGDVSVLLYCWGVYNNMNINWEEEKLRIEKEALERHAKLSALFKENRFLFELERKRMINDFINSVEDEKRKKDLMKIQADWDRKMKGAGSSHNRLVLAQTFFWEHVLNVWQPSIKKLSSLLKS
;
A
#
# COMPACT_ATOMS: atom_id res chain seq x y z
N MET A 1 -26.21 28.72 32.74
CA MET A 1 -25.44 28.07 31.66
C MET A 1 -24.12 27.63 32.27
N ASN A 2 -23.89 26.33 32.34
CA ASN A 2 -22.82 25.75 33.15
C ASN A 2 -21.46 25.88 32.44
N ASN A 3 -20.46 26.39 33.17
CA ASN A 3 -19.08 26.54 32.69
C ASN A 3 -18.38 25.21 32.31
N GLY A 4 -19.03 24.06 32.54
CA GLY A 4 -18.52 22.73 32.18
C GLY A 4 -18.64 22.36 30.69
N ASP A 5 -19.70 22.80 30.00
CA ASP A 5 -19.93 22.42 28.58
C ASP A 5 -18.93 23.06 27.61
N VAL A 6 -18.50 24.28 27.92
CA VAL A 6 -17.52 25.02 27.10
C VAL A 6 -16.14 24.37 27.19
N SER A 7 -15.76 23.85 28.36
CA SER A 7 -14.48 23.16 28.58
C SER A 7 -14.39 21.83 27.82
N VAL A 8 -15.48 21.05 27.79
CA VAL A 8 -15.51 19.77 27.07
C VAL A 8 -15.47 20.00 25.55
N LEU A 9 -16.19 20.99 25.04
CA LEU A 9 -16.17 21.34 23.62
C LEU A 9 -14.81 21.89 23.17
N LEU A 10 -14.15 22.73 23.97
CA LEU A 10 -12.79 23.20 23.71
C LEU A 10 -11.76 22.05 23.75
N TYR A 11 -11.91 21.10 24.66
CA TYR A 11 -11.04 19.92 24.74
C TYR A 11 -11.25 18.99 23.54
N CYS A 12 -12.49 18.67 23.18
CA CYS A 12 -12.79 17.87 22.00
C CYS A 12 -12.36 18.55 20.70
N TRP A 13 -12.54 19.87 20.57
CA TRP A 13 -12.06 20.63 19.41
C TRP A 13 -10.52 20.68 19.36
N GLY A 14 -9.85 20.85 20.51
CA GLY A 14 -8.39 20.79 20.61
C GLY A 14 -7.82 19.42 20.24
N VAL A 15 -8.42 18.33 20.73
CA VAL A 15 -8.01 16.95 20.40
C VAL A 15 -8.29 16.64 18.93
N TYR A 16 -9.45 17.03 18.40
CA TYR A 16 -9.81 16.78 17.01
C TYR A 16 -8.90 17.54 16.03
N ASN A 17 -8.59 18.82 16.31
CA ASN A 17 -7.64 19.58 15.49
C ASN A 17 -6.22 19.04 15.59
N ASN A 18 -5.77 18.62 16.78
CA ASN A 18 -4.43 18.07 16.96
C ASN A 18 -4.27 16.70 16.25
N MET A 19 -5.31 15.86 16.28
CA MET A 19 -5.34 14.62 15.48
C MET A 19 -5.34 14.90 13.97
N ASN A 20 -6.06 15.93 13.52
CA ASN A 20 -6.14 16.28 12.10
C ASN A 20 -4.81 16.85 11.56
N ILE A 21 -4.13 17.70 12.34
CA ILE A 21 -2.80 18.24 12.01
C ILE A 21 -1.76 17.11 11.91
N ASN A 22 -1.75 16.19 12.88
CA ASN A 22 -0.82 15.05 12.88
C ASN A 22 -1.05 14.13 11.66
N TRP A 23 -2.30 13.91 11.24
CA TRP A 23 -2.59 13.06 10.09
C TRP A 23 -2.19 13.71 8.75
N GLU A 24 -2.42 15.01 8.57
CA GLU A 24 -2.02 15.73 7.36
C GLU A 24 -0.49 15.76 7.20
N GLU A 25 0.24 16.03 8.29
CA GLU A 25 1.71 16.00 8.30
C GLU A 25 2.25 14.60 8.01
N GLU A 26 1.69 13.58 8.65
CA GLU A 26 2.08 12.18 8.45
C GLU A 26 1.79 11.72 7.01
N LYS A 27 0.65 12.11 6.45
CA LYS A 27 0.31 11.84 5.05
C LYS A 27 1.34 12.46 4.11
N LEU A 28 1.70 13.73 4.31
CA LEU A 28 2.69 14.44 3.49
C LEU A 28 4.06 13.76 3.58
N ARG A 29 4.45 13.31 4.79
CA ARG A 29 5.70 12.57 5.01
C ARG A 29 5.71 11.25 4.23
N ILE A 30 4.65 10.45 4.36
CA ILE A 30 4.51 9.16 3.65
C ILE A 30 4.53 9.37 2.14
N GLU A 31 3.81 10.39 1.65
CA GLU A 31 3.75 10.72 0.22
C GLU A 31 5.14 11.11 -0.31
N LYS A 32 5.86 11.99 0.40
CA LYS A 32 7.22 12.39 0.04
C LYS A 32 8.17 11.19 -0.01
N GLU A 33 8.15 10.34 1.01
CA GLU A 33 8.98 9.12 1.07
C GLU A 33 8.63 8.13 -0.05
N ALA A 34 7.35 8.01 -0.41
CA ALA A 34 6.91 7.17 -1.52
C ALA A 34 7.41 7.72 -2.86
N LEU A 35 7.29 9.03 -3.09
CA LEU A 35 7.74 9.69 -4.32
C LEU A 35 9.26 9.62 -4.48
N GLU A 36 10.02 9.88 -3.42
CA GLU A 36 11.48 9.77 -3.45
C GLU A 36 11.96 8.35 -3.73
N ARG A 37 11.34 7.34 -3.09
CA ARG A 37 11.63 5.92 -3.37
C ARG A 37 11.29 5.56 -4.81
N HIS A 38 10.13 6.00 -5.30
CA HIS A 38 9.73 5.77 -6.69
C HIS A 38 10.72 6.40 -7.67
N ALA A 39 11.15 7.64 -7.44
CA ALA A 39 12.12 8.32 -8.28
C ALA A 39 13.46 7.56 -8.33
N LYS A 40 13.98 7.11 -7.17
CA LYS A 40 15.20 6.29 -7.09
C LYS A 40 15.08 4.98 -7.87
N LEU A 41 13.98 4.26 -7.70
CA LEU A 41 13.72 3.02 -8.44
C LEU A 41 13.58 3.26 -9.95
N SER A 42 12.94 4.36 -10.35
CA SER A 42 12.79 4.74 -11.75
C SER A 42 14.14 5.07 -12.42
N ALA A 43 15.02 5.76 -11.70
CA ALA A 43 16.40 6.00 -12.15
C ALA A 43 17.16 4.67 -12.31
N LEU A 44 17.13 3.80 -11.29
CA LEU A 44 17.75 2.47 -11.36
C LEU A 44 17.21 1.65 -12.53
N PHE A 45 15.91 1.67 -12.79
CA PHE A 45 15.33 0.93 -13.90
C PHE A 45 15.89 1.36 -15.26
N LYS A 46 16.10 2.67 -15.45
CA LYS A 46 16.63 3.25 -16.70
C LYS A 46 18.14 3.04 -16.84
N GLU A 47 18.88 3.19 -15.75
CA GLU A 47 20.34 3.22 -15.75
C GLU A 47 20.97 1.84 -15.53
N ASN A 48 20.43 1.05 -14.60
CA ASN A 48 20.96 -0.26 -14.25
C ASN A 48 19.85 -1.23 -13.83
N ARG A 49 19.35 -1.96 -14.83
CA ARG A 49 18.27 -2.93 -14.65
C ARG A 49 18.59 -4.06 -13.66
N PHE A 50 19.87 -4.43 -13.52
CA PHE A 50 20.28 -5.45 -12.56
C PHE A 50 20.13 -4.94 -11.13
N LEU A 51 20.67 -3.75 -10.83
CA LEU A 51 20.53 -3.13 -9.51
C LEU A 51 19.06 -2.84 -9.17
N PHE A 52 18.26 -2.44 -10.15
CA PHE A 52 16.81 -2.30 -9.97
C PHE A 52 16.15 -3.60 -9.50
N GLU A 53 16.41 -4.73 -10.17
CA GLU A 53 15.79 -6.01 -9.78
C GLU A 53 16.28 -6.48 -8.41
N LEU A 54 17.53 -6.20 -8.05
CA LEU A 54 18.07 -6.48 -6.73
C LEU A 54 17.34 -5.67 -5.65
N GLU A 55 17.21 -4.35 -5.85
CA GLU A 55 16.54 -3.47 -4.88
C GLU A 55 15.05 -3.78 -4.77
N ARG A 56 14.37 -4.07 -5.90
CA ARG A 56 12.97 -4.50 -5.90
C ARG A 56 12.77 -5.74 -5.03
N LYS A 57 13.62 -6.75 -5.18
CA LYS A 57 13.55 -7.98 -4.37
C LYS A 57 13.84 -7.71 -2.90
N ARG A 58 14.84 -6.87 -2.61
CA ARG A 58 15.17 -6.46 -1.23
C ARG A 58 13.95 -5.81 -0.56
N MET A 59 13.35 -4.82 -1.19
CA MET A 59 12.20 -4.10 -0.65
C MET A 59 10.98 -5.01 -0.40
N ILE A 60 10.69 -5.93 -1.33
CA ILE A 60 9.61 -6.91 -1.14
C ILE A 60 9.91 -7.83 0.05
N ASN A 61 11.15 -8.31 0.15
CA ASN A 61 11.56 -9.17 1.25
C ASN A 61 11.50 -8.42 2.59
N ASP A 62 11.97 -7.18 2.66
CA ASP A 62 11.92 -6.34 3.85
C ASP A 62 10.48 -6.11 4.30
N PHE A 63 9.57 -5.82 3.36
CA PHE A 63 8.14 -5.70 3.65
C PHE A 63 7.55 -7.00 4.20
N ILE A 64 7.81 -8.15 3.56
CA ILE A 64 7.32 -9.44 4.02
C ILE A 64 7.86 -9.77 5.42
N ASN A 65 9.13 -9.44 5.70
CA ASN A 65 9.76 -9.65 6.99
C ASN A 65 9.27 -8.70 8.08
N SER A 66 8.70 -7.53 7.73
CA SER A 66 8.08 -6.64 8.71
C SER A 66 6.72 -7.12 9.23
N VAL A 67 6.15 -8.17 8.63
CA VAL A 67 4.88 -8.76 9.09
C VAL A 67 5.15 -9.75 10.22
N GLU A 68 4.58 -9.50 11.40
CA GLU A 68 4.78 -10.33 12.60
C GLU A 68 4.13 -11.73 12.48
N ASP A 69 2.99 -11.82 11.78
CA ASP A 69 2.26 -13.07 11.62
C ASP A 69 2.94 -14.00 10.61
N GLU A 70 3.59 -15.05 11.11
CA GLU A 70 4.30 -16.06 10.32
C GLU A 70 3.41 -16.75 9.27
N LYS A 71 2.11 -16.91 9.53
CA LYS A 71 1.20 -17.47 8.53
C LYS A 71 1.02 -16.49 7.37
N ARG A 72 0.76 -15.21 7.67
CA ARG A 72 0.66 -14.16 6.64
C ARG A 72 1.96 -14.01 5.88
N LYS A 73 3.11 -14.10 6.55
CA LYS A 73 4.43 -14.07 5.93
C LYS A 73 4.58 -15.16 4.86
N LYS A 74 4.23 -16.41 5.20
CA LYS A 74 4.23 -17.53 4.24
C LYS A 74 3.28 -17.30 3.07
N ASP A 75 2.09 -16.76 3.34
CA ASP A 75 1.11 -16.46 2.29
C ASP A 75 1.64 -15.37 1.33
N LEU A 76 2.27 -14.31 1.85
CA LEU A 76 2.88 -13.26 1.05
C LEU A 76 4.06 -13.78 0.21
N MET A 77 4.92 -14.62 0.78
CA MET A 77 6.01 -15.26 0.03
C MET A 77 5.47 -16.13 -1.11
N LYS A 78 4.38 -16.87 -0.87
CA LYS A 78 3.72 -17.68 -1.89
C LYS A 78 3.14 -16.81 -3.02
N ILE A 79 2.47 -15.71 -2.68
CA ILE A 79 1.94 -14.75 -3.66
C ILE A 79 3.08 -14.20 -4.53
N GLN A 80 4.19 -13.80 -3.90
CA GLN A 80 5.35 -13.29 -4.64
C GLN A 80 5.95 -14.34 -5.58
N ALA A 81 6.11 -15.59 -5.12
CA ALA A 81 6.62 -16.68 -5.94
C ALA A 81 5.69 -17.01 -7.12
N ASP A 82 4.38 -17.01 -6.90
CA ASP A 82 3.39 -17.21 -7.95
C ASP A 82 3.40 -16.09 -8.98
N TRP A 83 3.54 -14.83 -8.55
CA TRP A 83 3.72 -13.68 -9.43
C TRP A 83 4.96 -13.84 -10.31
N ASP A 84 6.13 -14.11 -9.71
CA ASP A 84 7.38 -14.25 -10.43
C ASP A 84 7.33 -15.40 -11.45
N ARG A 85 6.69 -16.53 -11.09
CA ARG A 85 6.46 -17.66 -11.99
C ARG A 85 5.61 -17.26 -13.20
N LYS A 86 4.47 -16.58 -12.98
CA LYS A 86 3.58 -16.11 -14.05
C LYS A 86 4.28 -15.11 -14.97
N MET A 87 4.99 -14.15 -14.40
CA MET A 87 5.71 -13.13 -15.17
C MET A 87 6.89 -13.70 -15.97
N LYS A 88 7.55 -14.74 -15.46
CA LYS A 88 8.57 -15.47 -16.23
C LYS A 88 7.97 -16.22 -17.43
N GLY A 89 6.80 -16.84 -17.25
CA GLY A 89 6.10 -17.58 -18.31
C GLY A 89 5.49 -16.72 -19.42
N ALA A 90 5.27 -15.44 -19.18
CA ALA A 90 4.69 -14.50 -20.14
C ALA A 90 5.55 -14.24 -21.40
N GLY A 91 6.85 -14.56 -21.36
CA GLY A 91 7.78 -14.30 -22.45
C GLY A 91 8.11 -12.80 -22.58
N SER A 92 7.50 -12.12 -23.56
CA SER A 92 7.81 -10.74 -23.97
C SER A 92 7.45 -9.70 -22.91
N SER A 93 8.06 -8.51 -23.00
CA SER A 93 7.75 -7.37 -22.12
C SER A 93 6.30 -6.91 -22.27
N HIS A 94 5.77 -6.90 -23.50
CA HIS A 94 4.38 -6.54 -23.78
C HIS A 94 3.41 -7.51 -23.10
N ASN A 95 3.63 -8.82 -23.22
CA ASN A 95 2.78 -9.83 -22.59
C ASN A 95 2.80 -9.73 -21.06
N ARG A 96 3.97 -9.45 -20.47
CA ARG A 96 4.09 -9.23 -19.02
C ARG A 96 3.27 -8.03 -18.57
N LEU A 97 3.30 -6.94 -19.33
CA LEU A 97 2.51 -5.74 -19.02
C LEU A 97 1.01 -6.04 -19.09
N VAL A 98 0.56 -6.69 -20.17
CA VAL A 98 -0.84 -7.09 -20.33
C VAL A 98 -1.29 -7.99 -19.18
N LEU A 99 -0.50 -9.02 -18.84
CA LEU A 99 -0.82 -9.91 -17.71
C LEU A 99 -0.85 -9.17 -16.38
N ALA A 100 0.07 -8.25 -16.14
CA ALA A 100 0.06 -7.44 -14.92
C ALA A 100 -1.21 -6.59 -14.82
N GLN A 101 -1.64 -5.97 -15.92
CA GLN A 101 -2.89 -5.22 -15.99
C GLN A 101 -4.11 -6.12 -15.75
N THR A 102 -4.14 -7.29 -16.38
CA THR A 102 -5.22 -8.27 -16.20
C THR A 102 -5.34 -8.69 -14.74
N PHE A 103 -4.25 -9.16 -14.12
CA PHE A 103 -4.28 -9.59 -12.72
C PHE A 103 -4.66 -8.46 -11.77
N PHE A 104 -4.21 -7.23 -12.03
CA PHE A 104 -4.63 -6.06 -11.26
C PHE A 104 -6.13 -5.85 -11.34
N TRP A 105 -6.69 -5.74 -12.54
CA TRP A 105 -8.11 -5.47 -12.73
C TRP A 105 -9.01 -6.61 -12.25
N GLU A 106 -8.61 -7.87 -12.45
CA GLU A 106 -9.30 -9.03 -11.89
C GLU A 106 -9.38 -8.94 -10.36
N HIS A 107 -8.29 -8.57 -9.68
CA HIS A 107 -8.29 -8.47 -8.23
C HIS A 107 -9.13 -7.28 -7.74
N VAL A 108 -9.05 -6.14 -8.42
CA VAL A 108 -9.89 -4.97 -8.12
C VAL A 108 -11.37 -5.32 -8.21
N LEU A 109 -11.80 -5.96 -9.30
CA LEU A 109 -13.20 -6.28 -9.56
C LEU A 109 -13.72 -7.43 -8.69
N ASN A 110 -12.92 -8.47 -8.49
CA ASN A 110 -13.38 -9.69 -7.83
C ASN A 110 -13.15 -9.70 -6.32
N VAL A 111 -12.20 -8.90 -5.80
CA VAL A 111 -11.83 -8.92 -4.38
C VAL A 111 -12.05 -7.56 -3.71
N TRP A 112 -11.45 -6.49 -4.23
CA TRP A 112 -11.49 -5.18 -3.55
C TRP A 112 -12.85 -4.52 -3.62
N GLN A 113 -13.43 -4.42 -4.82
CA GLN A 113 -14.72 -3.74 -5.00
C GLN A 113 -15.84 -4.39 -4.16
N PRO A 114 -16.00 -5.72 -4.10
CA PRO A 114 -16.98 -6.36 -3.22
C PRO A 114 -16.69 -6.10 -1.73
N SER A 115 -15.43 -6.15 -1.33
CA SER A 115 -15.02 -5.93 0.07
C SER A 115 -15.32 -4.51 0.53
N ILE A 116 -15.03 -3.51 -0.33
CA ILE A 116 -15.33 -2.10 -0.07
C ILE A 116 -16.84 -1.87 0.01
N LYS A 117 -17.63 -2.48 -0.89
CA LYS A 117 -19.10 -2.40 -0.83
C LYS A 117 -19.64 -2.99 0.48
N LYS A 118 -19.13 -4.16 0.89
CA LYS A 118 -19.49 -4.79 2.16
C LYS A 118 -19.14 -3.90 3.36
N LEU A 119 -17.94 -3.32 3.38
CA LEU A 119 -17.53 -2.39 4.43
C LEU A 119 -18.45 -1.16 4.48
N SER A 120 -18.77 -0.58 3.31
CA SER A 120 -19.68 0.57 3.23
C SER A 120 -21.08 0.24 3.77
N SER A 121 -21.61 -0.96 3.52
CA SER A 121 -22.89 -1.36 4.10
C SER A 121 -22.86 -1.49 5.62
N LEU A 122 -21.75 -1.98 6.18
CA LEU A 122 -21.58 -2.13 7.64
C LEU A 122 -21.39 -0.79 8.36
N LEU A 123 -20.84 0.22 7.68
CA LEU A 123 -20.66 1.56 8.25
C LEU A 123 -21.91 2.43 8.16
N LYS A 124 -22.88 2.05 7.32
CA LYS A 124 -24.16 2.76 7.16
C LYS A 124 -25.27 2.25 8.08
N SER A 125 -25.07 1.08 8.70
CA SER A 125 -25.94 0.51 9.74
C SER A 125 -25.49 0.95 11.12
#